data_AF-A0A2H9NUJ3-F1
#
_entry.id   AF-A0A2H9NUJ3-F1
#
_cell.length_a   1.000
_cell.length_b   1.000
_cell.length_c   1.000
_cell.angle_alpha   90.00
_cell.angle_beta   90.00
_cell.angle_gamma   90.00
#
_symmetry.space_group_name_H-M   'P 1'
#
loop_
_entity.id
_entity.type
_entity.pdbx_description
1 polymer ?
#
loop_
_entity_poly.entity_id
_entity_poly.type
_entity_poly.pdbx_seq_one_letter_code
_entity_poly.pdbx_strand_id
1 'polypeptide(L)'
;MILLKIKKINGLTTEGGDILKGTVKWFNAMKGFGFITPEEGGKDVFVHQSALDPETVLAEGDEVEFEIGDSPKGPQAKNVKKL
;
A
#
# COMPACT_ATOMS: atom_id res chain seq x y z
N MET A 1 -36.54 -3.09 7.86
CA MET A 1 -35.79 -2.49 6.72
C MET A 1 -34.33 -2.28 7.13
N ILE A 2 -33.69 -3.27 7.77
CA ILE A 2 -32.70 -4.18 7.18
C ILE A 2 -31.70 -3.45 6.25
N LEU A 3 -30.62 -2.94 6.82
CA LEU A 3 -29.31 -3.18 6.22
C LEU A 3 -28.27 -3.33 7.33
N LEU A 4 -27.93 -4.59 7.54
CA LEU A 4 -26.79 -5.09 8.29
C LEU A 4 -25.53 -4.34 7.82
N LYS A 5 -24.93 -3.53 8.69
CA LYS A 5 -23.64 -2.84 8.43
C LYS A 5 -22.48 -3.81 8.71
N ILE A 6 -22.55 -5.00 8.10
CA ILE A 6 -21.52 -6.03 8.22
C ILE A 6 -20.39 -5.77 7.24
N LYS A 7 -19.17 -5.97 7.76
CA LYS A 7 -17.92 -6.21 7.05
C LYS A 7 -17.19 -4.99 6.44
N LYS A 8 -16.46 -4.30 7.31
CA LYS A 8 -15.03 -4.06 7.06
C LYS A 8 -14.22 -4.66 8.21
N ILE A 9 -14.29 -6.00 8.32
CA ILE A 9 -13.27 -6.81 9.01
C ILE A 9 -12.31 -7.29 7.92
N ASN A 10 -11.27 -6.52 7.61
CA ASN A 10 -10.16 -6.99 6.79
C ASN A 10 -8.88 -6.39 7.36
N GLY A 11 -8.18 -7.23 8.12
CA GLY A 11 -6.91 -6.95 8.78
C GLY A 11 -6.82 -7.73 10.07
N LEU A 12 -6.75 -9.06 9.99
CA LEU A 12 -6.30 -9.88 11.12
C LEU A 12 -4.90 -9.41 11.51
N THR A 13 -4.71 -9.16 12.80
CA THR A 13 -3.39 -9.11 13.44
C THR A 13 -2.67 -10.44 13.20
N THR A 14 -1.51 -10.40 12.53
CA THR A 14 -0.52 -11.50 12.57
C THR A 14 0.87 -10.89 12.68
N GLU A 15 1.64 -11.44 13.61
CA GLU A 15 2.93 -10.97 14.10
C GLU A 15 3.96 -10.83 12.96
N GLY A 16 4.41 -9.60 12.66
CA GLY A 16 5.60 -9.36 11.84
C GLY A 16 5.56 -8.23 10.81
N GLY A 17 5.00 -7.05 11.12
CA GLY A 17 5.08 -5.86 10.27
C GLY A 17 3.77 -5.08 10.28
N ASP A 18 3.82 -3.77 10.50
CA ASP A 18 2.64 -2.91 10.44
C ASP A 18 2.14 -2.82 8.98
N ILE A 19 1.16 -3.65 8.64
CA ILE A 19 0.43 -3.58 7.37
C ILE A 19 -0.45 -2.34 7.40
N LEU A 20 -0.12 -1.39 6.54
CA LEU A 20 -0.78 -0.10 6.39
C LEU A 20 -1.51 -0.04 5.06
N LYS A 21 -2.47 0.87 5.00
CA LYS A 21 -3.24 1.15 3.79
C LYS A 21 -2.93 2.56 3.32
N GLY A 22 -3.09 2.77 2.03
CA GLY A 22 -2.90 4.09 1.45
C GLY A 22 -3.38 4.16 0.03
N THR A 23 -3.26 5.37 -0.52
CA THR A 23 -3.64 5.67 -1.89
C THR A 23 -2.39 5.96 -2.69
N VAL A 24 -2.30 5.37 -3.88
CA VAL A 24 -1.19 5.62 -4.80
C VAL A 24 -1.25 7.07 -5.25
N LYS A 25 -0.29 7.88 -4.80
CA LYS A 25 -0.21 9.30 -5.16
C LYS A 25 0.15 9.44 -6.63
N TRP A 26 1.12 8.64 -7.06
CA TRP A 26 1.49 8.47 -8.46
C TRP A 26 2.41 7.26 -8.57
N PHE A 27 2.33 6.56 -9.70
CA PHE A 27 3.21 5.45 -10.01
C PHE A 27 3.63 5.55 -11.48
N ASN A 28 4.94 5.41 -11.73
CA ASN A 28 5.46 5.40 -13.09
C ASN A 28 5.89 3.98 -13.46
N ALA A 29 5.02 3.26 -14.16
CA ALA A 29 5.28 1.90 -14.61
C ALA A 29 6.48 1.80 -15.58
N MET A 30 6.77 2.86 -16.36
CA MET A 30 7.94 2.88 -17.25
C MET A 30 9.25 2.94 -16.46
N LYS A 31 9.27 3.69 -15.35
CA LYS A 31 10.45 3.78 -14.47
C LYS A 31 10.48 2.70 -13.39
N GLY A 32 9.34 2.06 -13.09
CA GLY A 32 9.22 1.01 -12.08
C GLY A 32 9.20 1.51 -10.63
N PHE A 33 8.83 2.77 -10.39
CA PHE A 33 8.73 3.32 -9.03
C PHE A 33 7.62 4.37 -8.89
N GLY A 34 7.23 4.64 -7.65
CA GLY A 34 6.21 5.62 -7.32
C GLY A 34 6.18 5.96 -5.85
N PHE A 35 5.10 6.62 -5.44
CA PHE A 35 4.85 6.99 -4.05
C PHE A 35 3.41 6.69 -3.67
N ILE A 36 3.24 6.22 -2.43
CA ILE A 36 1.96 5.93 -1.81
C ILE A 36 1.78 6.88 -0.64
N THR A 37 0.62 7.50 -0.55
CA THR A 37 0.23 8.31 0.59
C THR A 37 -0.54 7.42 1.57
N PRO A 38 0.00 7.14 2.78
CA PRO A 38 -0.69 6.31 3.77
C PRO A 38 -1.98 6.99 4.25
N GLU A 39 -3.02 6.19 4.52
CA GLU A 39 -4.31 6.69 5.03
C GLU A 39 -4.20 7.23 6.46
N GLU A 40 -3.25 6.71 7.25
CA GLU A 40 -2.92 7.18 8.60
C GLU A 40 -2.39 8.63 8.60
N GLY A 41 -2.03 9.14 7.42
CA GLY A 41 -1.34 10.41 7.26
C GLY A 41 0.14 10.28 7.63
N GLY A 42 0.99 11.07 6.97
CA GLY A 42 2.42 11.01 7.23
C GLY A 42 3.26 11.32 6.00
N LYS A 43 4.49 10.78 6.00
CA LYS A 43 5.40 10.93 4.87
C LYS A 43 4.98 10.01 3.73
N ASP A 44 5.11 10.49 2.50
CA ASP A 44 4.91 9.65 1.32
C ASP A 44 5.88 8.47 1.36
N VAL A 45 5.34 7.26 1.17
CA VAL A 45 6.09 6.01 1.25
C VAL A 45 6.56 5.64 -0.15
N PHE A 46 7.85 5.36 -0.28
CA PHE A 46 8.44 4.99 -1.56
C PHE A 46 8.06 3.56 -1.95
N VAL A 47 7.56 3.35 -3.16
CA VAL A 47 7.25 2.01 -3.70
C VAL A 47 8.07 1.73 -4.95
N HIS A 48 8.61 0.51 -5.03
CA HIS A 48 9.31 -0.01 -6.20
C HIS A 48 8.53 -1.17 -6.81
N GLN A 49 8.57 -1.33 -8.13
CA GLN A 49 7.92 -2.45 -8.84
C GLN A 49 8.37 -3.83 -8.32
N SER A 50 9.56 -3.94 -7.74
CA SER A 50 10.04 -5.19 -7.14
C SER A 50 9.31 -5.57 -5.85
N ALA A 51 8.58 -4.64 -5.22
CA ALA A 51 7.75 -4.90 -4.04
C ALA A 51 6.29 -5.26 -4.41
N LEU A 52 5.98 -5.25 -5.71
CA LEU A 52 4.69 -5.59 -6.29
C LEU A 52 4.78 -6.95 -6.98
N ASP A 53 3.65 -7.64 -7.10
CA ASP A 53 3.55 -8.82 -7.95
C ASP A 53 3.78 -8.43 -9.43
N PRO A 54 4.40 -9.31 -10.23
CA PRO A 54 4.72 -9.01 -11.64
C PRO A 54 3.48 -8.76 -12.52
N GLU A 55 2.32 -9.26 -12.10
CA GLU A 55 1.04 -9.06 -12.79
C GLU A 55 0.27 -7.84 -12.25
N THR A 56 0.71 -7.25 -11.13
CA THR A 56 0.04 -6.12 -10.49
C THR A 56 0.57 -4.80 -11.04
N VAL A 57 -0.33 -3.98 -11.56
CA VAL A 57 -0.03 -2.62 -12.02
C VAL A 57 -0.76 -1.63 -11.13
N LEU A 58 -0.02 -0.66 -10.59
CA LEU A 58 -0.59 0.45 -9.82
C LEU A 58 -0.90 1.63 -10.73
N ALA A 59 -2.07 2.22 -10.55
CA ALA A 59 -2.46 3.49 -11.13
C ALA A 59 -2.59 4.57 -10.04
N GLU A 60 -2.52 5.84 -10.45
CA GLU A 60 -2.83 6.97 -9.56
C GLU A 60 -4.27 6.83 -9.01
N GLY A 61 -4.42 7.02 -7.71
CA GLY A 61 -5.70 6.92 -7.02
C GLY A 61 -6.11 5.51 -6.59
N ASP A 62 -5.34 4.47 -6.93
CA ASP A 62 -5.63 3.11 -6.45
C ASP A 62 -5.42 2.99 -4.94
N GLU A 63 -6.33 2.27 -4.28
CA GLU A 63 -6.17 1.83 -2.89
C GLU A 63 -5.24 0.62 -2.84
N VAL A 64 -4.23 0.69 -1.97
CA VAL A 64 -3.23 -0.35 -1.81
C VAL A 64 -2.97 -0.63 -0.33
N GLU A 65 -2.65 -1.88 -0.05
CA GLU A 65 -2.22 -2.37 1.24
C GLU A 65 -0.73 -2.70 1.16
N PHE A 66 0.08 -2.21 2.08
CA PHE A 66 1.53 -2.33 2.05
C PHE A 66 2.12 -2.30 3.46
N GLU A 67 3.32 -2.86 3.61
CA GLU A 67 4.07 -2.81 4.86
C GLU A 67 5.11 -1.68 4.80
N ILE A 68 5.21 -0.88 5.85
CA ILE A 68 6.32 0.08 5.97
C ILE A 68 7.57 -0.63 6.47
N GLY A 69 8.57 -0.72 5.62
CA GLY A 69 9.92 -1.12 5.99
C GLY A 69 10.83 0.08 6.20
N ASP A 70 11.70 -0.01 7.19
CA ASP A 70 12.81 0.95 7.34
C ASP A 70 13.90 0.66 6.28
N SER A 71 14.53 1.71 5.76
CA SER A 71 15.57 1.63 4.73
C SER A 71 16.56 2.76 4.92
N PRO A 72 17.84 2.61 4.53
CA PRO A 72 18.80 3.72 4.51
C PRO A 72 18.36 4.91 3.65
N LYS A 73 17.34 4.74 2.78
CA LYS A 73 16.74 5.80 1.96
C LYS A 73 15.43 6.38 2.52
N GLY A 74 14.99 5.95 3.71
CA GLY A 74 13.72 6.32 4.32
C GLY A 74 12.63 5.24 4.21
N PRO A 75 11.37 5.56 4.54
CA PRO A 75 10.28 4.60 4.56
C PRO A 75 10.00 4.03 3.16
N GLN A 76 10.07 2.70 3.04
CA GLN A 76 9.79 1.96 1.81
C GLN A 76 8.59 1.04 2.00
N ALA A 77 7.75 0.94 0.97
CA ALA A 77 6.64 0.01 0.93
C ALA A 77 7.16 -1.38 0.54
N LYS A 78 6.77 -2.39 1.31
CA LYS A 78 7.02 -3.82 1.06
C LYS A 78 5.69 -4.56 0.94
N ASN A 79 5.71 -5.71 0.26
CA ASN A 79 4.54 -6.56 0.05
C ASN A 79 3.29 -5.77 -0.40
N VAL A 80 3.47 -4.93 -1.43
CA VAL A 80 2.40 -4.03 -1.87
C VAL A 80 1.36 -4.81 -2.64
N LYS A 81 0.11 -4.72 -2.20
CA LYS A 81 -1.03 -5.39 -2.79
C LYS A 81 -2.14 -4.39 -3.11
N LYS A 82 -2.66 -4.46 -4.32
CA LYS A 82 -3.82 -3.65 -4.73
C LYS A 82 -5.11 -4.22 -4.12
N LEU A 83 -5.97 -3.33 -3.61
CA LEU A 83 -7.29 -3.65 -3.02
C LEU A 83 -8.42 -3.54 -4.04
#